data_AF-A0A2T5JTW0-F1
#
_entry.id   AF-A0A2T5JTW0-F1
#
_cell.length_a   1.000
_cell.length_b   1.000
_cell.length_c   1.000
_cell.angle_alpha   90.00
_cell.angle_beta   90.00
_cell.angle_gamma   90.00
#
_symmetry.space_group_name_H-M   'P 1'
#
loop_
_entity.id
_entity.type
_entity.pdbx_description
1 polymer ?
#
loop_
_entity_poly.entity_id
_entity_poly.type
_entity_poly.pdbx_seq_one_letter_code
_entity_poly.pdbx_strand_id
1 'polypeptide(L)'
;MNTHHLALLFGLTAQAITLPVHSQNIPNGSYQLSCTNVSVAGDALAATCKKLNGASHATKLNTLGSCLNSISHYGDIGNIDGNLICLPDLPKPDPNFVFPQSETLLNQWIYAGDLNQIYRHGWGIWSGLTQQVGLIDGIAVRAFQTWTVPSNIIFRSAPVNASLKGVAAPLKRPGLELSVPRQFRHGQKPKAKAMNVKAVAAAAATGAPDTNIFVSVAYNPPGAEHAIANRLFYESTLQQYMKNGYTEIPNFPNNSITIKPVYKIISKTVPNGIYTFPGWPGPTPPDPKQGFDESIWNSCVYVDINTLSGAGGNSNDPGCKNRTAASTFYLNNFIHNKVSADDAAYLTNQLGIKVAEGDYAILVGMHVTTREDKVWTWQTFWWSANADRPFEPSSSAIATARPLSYLDEAAKHYAMSVAYYTVAPPQPITGGQNVGSSVYGYNPYLEAGFGPDTFGISRPINGTVNNTTGIQTNCMTCHNMAAYVPSPKTGMPYATDFYMSINDPVFDGTLKSDFSWTILNTLVPTPLK
;
A
#
# COMPACT_ATOMS: atom_id res chain seq x y z
N MET A 1 -102.47 -9.29 12.27
CA MET A 1 -101.63 -9.86 13.35
C MET A 1 -100.62 -10.79 12.72
N ASN A 2 -99.37 -10.35 12.60
CA ASN A 2 -98.14 -11.15 12.79
C ASN A 2 -96.94 -10.33 12.33
N THR A 3 -96.05 -10.09 13.28
CA THR A 3 -94.79 -9.39 13.21
C THR A 3 -93.71 -10.28 12.61
N HIS A 4 -92.96 -9.79 11.62
CA HIS A 4 -91.69 -10.39 11.21
C HIS A 4 -90.58 -9.33 11.23
N HIS A 5 -89.55 -9.64 12.01
CA HIS A 5 -88.34 -8.85 12.23
C HIS A 5 -87.47 -8.83 10.96
N LEU A 6 -86.99 -7.65 10.58
CA LEU A 6 -86.01 -7.44 9.53
C LEU A 6 -84.61 -7.38 10.15
N ALA A 7 -83.76 -8.35 9.85
CA ALA A 7 -82.35 -8.36 10.24
C ALA A 7 -81.52 -7.65 9.16
N LEU A 8 -80.88 -6.51 9.51
CA LEU A 8 -79.86 -5.88 8.67
C LEU A 8 -78.51 -6.56 8.93
N LEU A 9 -77.98 -7.26 7.91
CA LEU A 9 -76.57 -7.66 7.86
C LEU A 9 -75.72 -6.47 7.38
N PHE A 10 -74.78 -6.02 8.21
CA PHE A 10 -73.67 -5.16 7.78
C PHE A 10 -72.56 -6.04 7.19
N GLY A 11 -72.32 -5.93 5.89
CA GLY A 11 -71.15 -6.53 5.23
C GLY A 11 -69.90 -5.67 5.46
N LEU A 12 -68.94 -6.18 6.23
CA LEU A 12 -67.58 -5.63 6.27
C LEU A 12 -66.84 -6.04 4.99
N THR A 13 -66.61 -5.09 4.08
CA THR A 13 -65.66 -5.26 2.98
C THR A 13 -64.24 -5.08 3.49
N ALA A 14 -63.47 -6.17 3.56
CA ALA A 14 -62.04 -6.12 3.83
C ALA A 14 -61.31 -5.57 2.59
N GLN A 15 -60.94 -4.29 2.59
CA GLN A 15 -59.99 -3.75 1.62
C GLN A 15 -58.59 -4.22 2.02
N ALA A 16 -58.02 -5.12 1.21
CA ALA A 16 -56.61 -5.46 1.28
C ALA A 16 -55.80 -4.24 0.81
N ILE A 17 -55.29 -3.46 1.76
CA ILE A 17 -54.31 -2.40 1.48
C ILE A 17 -53.01 -3.10 1.08
N THR A 18 -52.73 -3.18 -0.21
CA THR A 18 -51.41 -3.55 -0.70
C THR A 18 -50.45 -2.41 -0.35
N LEU A 19 -49.65 -2.59 0.71
CA LEU A 19 -48.55 -1.68 1.02
C LEU A 19 -47.59 -1.66 -0.19
N PRO A 20 -47.11 -0.48 -0.62
CA PRO A 20 -46.16 -0.40 -1.71
C PRO A 20 -44.88 -1.11 -1.28
N VAL A 21 -44.48 -2.14 -2.02
CA VAL A 21 -43.15 -2.73 -1.93
C VAL A 21 -42.17 -1.64 -2.33
N HIS A 22 -41.56 -0.97 -1.34
CA HIS A 22 -40.42 -0.11 -1.59
C HIS A 22 -39.33 -0.99 -2.20
N SER A 23 -39.01 -0.77 -3.47
CA SER A 23 -37.77 -1.26 -4.05
C SER A 23 -36.64 -0.67 -3.21
N GLN A 24 -36.04 -1.51 -2.36
CA GLN A 24 -34.91 -1.09 -1.56
C GLN A 24 -33.72 -0.94 -2.50
N ASN A 25 -33.25 0.30 -2.66
CA ASN A 25 -32.08 0.59 -3.49
C ASN A 25 -30.86 -0.12 -2.89
N ILE A 26 -30.46 -1.24 -3.50
CA ILE A 26 -29.24 -1.96 -3.16
C ILE A 26 -28.06 -1.12 -3.66
N PRO A 27 -27.12 -0.73 -2.78
CA PRO A 27 -25.96 0.06 -3.18
C PRO A 27 -25.05 -0.76 -4.12
N ASN A 28 -24.52 -0.11 -5.15
CA ASN A 28 -23.54 -0.72 -6.05
C ASN A 28 -22.21 -0.94 -5.30
N GLY A 29 -21.46 -1.96 -5.70
CA GLY A 29 -20.10 -2.19 -5.21
C GLY A 29 -19.52 -3.52 -5.68
N SER A 30 -18.21 -3.68 -5.57
CA SER A 30 -17.49 -4.88 -6.01
C SER A 30 -17.90 -6.14 -5.26
N TYR A 31 -18.49 -6.01 -4.06
CA TYR A 31 -19.06 -7.12 -3.30
C TYR A 31 -20.06 -7.94 -4.12
N GLN A 32 -20.80 -7.32 -5.04
CA GLN A 32 -21.79 -7.99 -5.89
C GLN A 32 -21.17 -9.05 -6.83
N LEU A 33 -19.85 -8.98 -7.07
CA LEU A 33 -19.13 -10.00 -7.84
C LEU A 33 -19.01 -11.34 -7.12
N SER A 34 -19.19 -11.36 -5.79
CA SER A 34 -18.91 -12.53 -4.96
C SER A 34 -19.87 -12.74 -3.78
N CYS A 35 -20.90 -11.91 -3.66
CA CYS A 35 -21.95 -12.05 -2.65
C CYS A 35 -23.33 -12.27 -3.29
N THR A 36 -24.18 -13.01 -2.59
CA THR A 36 -25.58 -13.29 -2.94
C THR A 36 -26.51 -12.97 -1.77
N ASN A 37 -27.83 -13.14 -1.94
CA ASN A 37 -28.83 -12.88 -0.89
C ASN A 37 -28.72 -11.46 -0.30
N VAL A 38 -28.52 -10.47 -1.18
CA VAL A 38 -28.31 -9.07 -0.79
C VAL A 38 -29.63 -8.44 -0.36
N SER A 39 -29.64 -7.77 0.79
CA SER A 39 -30.79 -7.04 1.31
C SER A 39 -30.35 -5.83 2.11
N VAL A 40 -31.18 -4.78 2.13
CA VAL A 40 -30.94 -3.59 2.95
C VAL A 40 -32.04 -3.52 4.02
N ALA A 41 -31.70 -3.35 5.28
CA ALA A 41 -32.69 -3.20 6.34
C ALA A 41 -32.25 -2.09 7.30
N GLY A 42 -33.00 -0.97 7.30
CA GLY A 42 -32.56 0.23 8.00
C GLY A 42 -31.23 0.72 7.45
N ASP A 43 -30.25 0.93 8.34
CA ASP A 43 -28.89 1.36 7.99
C ASP A 43 -27.92 0.19 7.74
N ALA A 44 -28.43 -1.04 7.56
CA ALA A 44 -27.62 -2.23 7.37
C ALA A 44 -27.74 -2.82 5.97
N LEU A 45 -26.61 -3.08 5.31
CA LEU A 45 -26.52 -3.94 4.13
C LEU A 45 -26.15 -5.36 4.58
N ALA A 46 -26.96 -6.35 4.27
CA ALA A 46 -26.71 -7.76 4.56
C ALA A 46 -26.49 -8.55 3.26
N ALA A 47 -25.56 -9.50 3.27
CA ALA A 47 -25.34 -10.42 2.16
C ALA A 47 -24.72 -11.74 2.63
N THR A 48 -24.74 -12.75 1.76
CA THR A 48 -23.93 -13.97 1.89
C THR A 48 -22.74 -13.88 0.95
N CYS A 49 -21.54 -13.66 1.48
CA CYS A 49 -20.34 -13.41 0.72
C CYS A 49 -19.41 -14.63 0.68
N LYS A 50 -18.77 -14.87 -0.47
CA LYS A 50 -17.78 -15.95 -0.59
C LYS A 50 -16.47 -15.56 0.12
N LYS A 51 -16.00 -16.43 1.01
CA LYS A 51 -14.65 -16.42 1.58
C LYS A 51 -13.61 -16.82 0.54
N LEU A 52 -12.36 -16.54 0.85
CA LEU A 52 -11.21 -16.89 0.04
C LEU A 52 -11.08 -18.41 -0.11
N ASN A 53 -11.35 -19.20 0.93
CA ASN A 53 -11.35 -20.66 0.83
C ASN A 53 -12.53 -21.24 0.03
N GLY A 54 -13.46 -20.40 -0.44
CA GLY A 54 -14.65 -20.77 -1.21
C GLY A 54 -15.91 -20.98 -0.37
N ALA A 55 -15.80 -20.99 0.97
CA ALA A 55 -16.95 -21.07 1.86
C ALA A 55 -17.84 -19.83 1.73
N SER A 56 -19.11 -19.94 2.11
CA SER A 56 -20.03 -18.80 2.18
C SER A 56 -20.12 -18.28 3.62
N HIS A 57 -20.17 -16.97 3.79
CA HIS A 57 -20.25 -16.30 5.08
C HIS A 57 -21.36 -15.24 5.05
N ALA A 58 -22.30 -15.33 5.99
CA ALA A 58 -23.32 -14.32 6.17
C ALA A 58 -22.71 -13.11 6.89
N THR A 59 -22.87 -11.92 6.33
CA THR A 59 -22.20 -10.71 6.80
C THR A 59 -23.13 -9.50 6.70
N LYS A 60 -22.83 -8.46 7.50
CA LYS A 60 -23.57 -7.20 7.54
C LYS A 60 -22.61 -6.01 7.65
N LEU A 61 -22.88 -4.97 6.87
CA LEU A 61 -22.34 -3.64 7.05
C LEU A 61 -23.40 -2.78 7.74
N ASN A 62 -23.24 -2.52 9.04
CA ASN A 62 -24.27 -1.91 9.90
C ASN A 62 -24.37 -0.37 9.80
N THR A 63 -23.44 0.28 9.11
CA THR A 63 -23.31 1.74 9.02
C THR A 63 -23.36 2.19 7.55
N LEU A 64 -24.35 1.68 6.81
CA LEU A 64 -24.43 1.85 5.36
C LEU A 64 -24.48 3.33 4.95
N GLY A 65 -25.28 4.16 5.61
CA GLY A 65 -25.41 5.58 5.29
C GLY A 65 -24.10 6.34 5.47
N SER A 66 -23.37 6.07 6.56
CA SER A 66 -22.03 6.62 6.76
C SER A 66 -21.06 6.14 5.68
N CYS A 67 -21.17 4.89 5.26
CA CYS A 67 -20.34 4.36 4.18
C CYS A 67 -20.66 5.04 2.84
N LEU A 68 -21.94 5.13 2.47
CA LEU A 68 -22.36 5.77 1.22
C LEU A 68 -21.91 7.23 1.16
N ASN A 69 -21.94 7.95 2.29
CA ASN A 69 -21.39 9.29 2.38
C ASN A 69 -19.87 9.33 2.14
N SER A 70 -19.12 8.38 2.71
CA SER A 70 -17.66 8.33 2.56
C SER A 70 -17.17 7.82 1.20
N ILE A 71 -18.00 7.07 0.46
CA ILE A 71 -17.63 6.48 -0.83
C ILE A 71 -18.27 7.16 -2.06
N SER A 72 -19.19 8.10 -1.86
CA SER A 72 -20.13 8.65 -2.87
C SER A 72 -19.57 8.96 -4.27
N HIS A 73 -18.28 9.24 -4.41
CA HIS A 73 -17.63 9.47 -5.70
C HIS A 73 -16.56 8.44 -6.09
N TYR A 74 -15.88 7.84 -5.11
CA TYR A 74 -14.55 7.26 -5.33
C TYR A 74 -14.23 6.04 -4.44
N GLY A 75 -15.15 5.63 -3.57
CA GLY A 75 -14.96 4.43 -2.78
C GLY A 75 -15.75 3.25 -3.33
N ASP A 76 -15.81 2.19 -2.54
CA ASP A 76 -16.46 0.94 -2.89
C ASP A 76 -17.08 0.28 -1.64
N ILE A 77 -18.00 -0.66 -1.87
CA ILE A 77 -18.37 -1.66 -0.87
C ILE A 77 -17.78 -2.98 -1.37
N GLY A 78 -16.80 -3.50 -0.64
CA GLY A 78 -16.06 -4.69 -1.03
C GLY A 78 -16.47 -5.92 -0.24
N ASN A 79 -16.19 -7.09 -0.81
CA ASN A 79 -16.12 -8.35 -0.06
C ASN A 79 -14.64 -8.67 0.24
N ILE A 80 -14.24 -8.59 1.51
CA ILE A 80 -12.92 -8.99 1.97
C ILE A 80 -13.06 -10.25 2.85
N ASP A 81 -12.65 -11.38 2.31
CA ASP A 81 -12.76 -12.72 2.92
C ASP A 81 -14.14 -13.05 3.52
N GLY A 82 -15.20 -12.81 2.75
CA GLY A 82 -16.57 -13.04 3.18
C GLY A 82 -17.16 -11.94 4.06
N ASN A 83 -16.46 -10.82 4.27
CA ASN A 83 -16.94 -9.68 5.06
C ASN A 83 -17.27 -8.50 4.16
N LEU A 84 -18.47 -7.89 4.34
CA LEU A 84 -18.81 -6.63 3.70
C LEU A 84 -18.05 -5.48 4.38
N ILE A 85 -17.22 -4.78 3.63
CA ILE A 85 -16.37 -3.70 4.15
C ILE A 85 -16.62 -2.42 3.34
N CYS A 86 -16.69 -1.29 4.05
CA CYS A 86 -16.69 0.02 3.44
C CYS A 86 -15.27 0.42 3.02
N LEU A 87 -15.08 0.78 1.76
CA LEU A 87 -13.78 1.09 1.18
C LEU A 87 -13.76 2.52 0.63
N PRO A 88 -13.60 3.56 1.47
CA PRO A 88 -13.38 4.92 0.96
C PRO A 88 -12.07 5.01 0.16
N ASP A 89 -11.94 6.04 -0.67
CA ASP A 89 -10.71 6.34 -1.39
C ASP A 89 -9.51 6.54 -0.45
N LEU A 90 -9.76 7.27 0.64
CA LEU A 90 -8.91 7.48 1.80
C LEU A 90 -9.80 8.04 2.94
N PRO A 91 -9.85 7.41 4.14
CA PRO A 91 -10.48 8.02 5.31
C PRO A 91 -9.85 9.37 5.67
N LYS A 92 -10.66 10.32 6.13
CA LYS A 92 -10.23 11.69 6.44
C LYS A 92 -10.52 11.99 7.91
N PRO A 93 -9.74 11.42 8.86
CA PRO A 93 -10.01 11.56 10.29
C PRO A 93 -9.76 12.99 10.80
N ASP A 94 -8.82 13.71 10.18
CA ASP A 94 -8.62 15.14 10.40
C ASP A 94 -9.58 15.93 9.50
N PRO A 95 -10.54 16.71 10.05
CA PRO A 95 -11.46 17.52 9.25
C PRO A 95 -10.77 18.63 8.46
N ASN A 96 -9.54 19.01 8.80
CA ASN A 96 -8.76 20.01 8.05
C ASN A 96 -7.93 19.38 6.93
N PHE A 97 -7.83 18.06 6.88
CA PHE A 97 -7.09 17.36 5.84
C PHE A 97 -7.97 17.21 4.59
N VAL A 98 -7.42 17.64 3.46
CA VAL A 98 -8.07 17.57 2.14
C VAL A 98 -7.30 16.60 1.27
N PHE A 99 -8.00 15.60 0.76
CA PHE A 99 -7.52 14.68 -0.26
C PHE A 99 -8.66 14.32 -1.24
N PRO A 100 -8.42 14.31 -2.56
CA PRO A 100 -7.20 14.81 -3.20
C PRO A 100 -7.07 16.33 -3.04
N GLN A 101 -5.86 16.83 -2.87
CA GLN A 101 -5.50 18.23 -2.98
C GLN A 101 -5.45 18.66 -4.45
N SER A 102 -5.82 19.91 -4.73
CA SER A 102 -5.70 20.45 -6.08
C SER A 102 -4.24 20.56 -6.51
N GLU A 103 -3.94 20.16 -7.74
CA GLU A 103 -2.62 20.29 -8.35
C GLU A 103 -2.09 21.73 -8.29
N THR A 104 -2.96 22.72 -8.44
CA THR A 104 -2.61 24.14 -8.32
C THR A 104 -2.10 24.49 -6.92
N LEU A 105 -2.77 24.04 -5.86
CA LEU A 105 -2.36 24.34 -4.49
C LEU A 105 -1.11 23.54 -4.09
N LEU A 106 -0.99 22.28 -4.52
CA LEU A 106 0.24 21.51 -4.34
C LEU A 106 1.43 22.22 -4.98
N ASN A 107 1.29 22.66 -6.24
CA ASN A 107 2.34 23.39 -6.94
C ASN A 107 2.67 24.73 -6.25
N GLN A 108 1.68 25.44 -5.70
CA GLN A 108 1.95 26.64 -4.90
C GLN A 108 2.84 26.32 -3.70
N TRP A 109 2.57 25.24 -2.94
CA TRP A 109 3.43 24.84 -1.82
C TRP A 109 4.82 24.41 -2.29
N ILE A 110 4.90 23.63 -3.37
CA ILE A 110 6.16 23.14 -3.94
C ILE A 110 7.06 24.31 -4.36
N TYR A 111 6.59 25.18 -5.26
CA TYR A 111 7.41 26.27 -5.80
C TYR A 111 7.66 27.40 -4.79
N ALA A 112 6.82 27.56 -3.77
CA ALA A 112 7.08 28.48 -2.65
C ALA A 112 8.03 27.91 -1.58
N GLY A 113 8.33 26.61 -1.61
CA GLY A 113 9.10 25.94 -0.57
C GLY A 113 8.35 25.82 0.77
N ASP A 114 7.01 25.74 0.74
CA ASP A 114 6.18 25.59 1.93
C ASP A 114 6.17 24.14 2.44
N LEU A 115 7.30 23.77 3.06
CA LEU A 115 7.50 22.43 3.60
C LEU A 115 6.51 22.09 4.72
N ASN A 116 6.00 23.07 5.46
CA ASN A 116 5.03 22.83 6.54
C ASN A 116 3.72 22.25 5.98
N GLN A 117 3.23 22.81 4.87
CA GLN A 117 2.03 22.30 4.21
C GLN A 117 2.27 20.91 3.61
N ILE A 118 3.42 20.69 2.97
CA ILE A 118 3.80 19.38 2.43
C ILE A 118 3.88 18.31 3.53
N TYR A 119 4.46 18.64 4.69
CA TYR A 119 4.56 17.70 5.82
C TYR A 119 3.19 17.38 6.41
N ARG A 120 2.33 18.38 6.60
CA ARG A 120 0.96 18.16 7.07
C ARG A 120 0.15 17.31 6.10
N HIS A 121 0.31 17.56 4.80
CA HIS A 121 -0.35 16.78 3.77
C HIS A 121 0.08 15.31 3.78
N GLY A 122 1.40 15.04 3.82
CA GLY A 122 1.93 13.68 3.94
C GLY A 122 1.43 12.94 5.19
N TRP A 123 1.43 13.61 6.35
CA TRP A 123 0.89 13.01 7.56
C TRP A 123 -0.62 12.81 7.56
N GLY A 124 -1.37 13.70 6.90
CA GLY A 124 -2.80 13.54 6.70
C GLY A 124 -3.10 12.25 5.93
N ILE A 125 -2.33 11.95 4.89
CA ILE A 125 -2.41 10.68 4.14
C ILE A 125 -2.16 9.48 5.08
N TRP A 126 -1.10 9.51 5.90
CA TRP A 126 -0.80 8.45 6.87
C TRP A 126 -1.93 8.23 7.87
N SER A 127 -2.52 9.31 8.39
CA SER A 127 -3.63 9.24 9.33
C SER A 127 -4.85 8.55 8.71
N GLY A 128 -5.13 8.82 7.43
CA GLY A 128 -6.20 8.17 6.67
C GLY A 128 -5.93 6.70 6.38
N LEU A 129 -4.71 6.38 5.91
CA LEU A 129 -4.28 5.01 5.61
C LEU A 129 -4.41 4.10 6.83
N THR A 130 -4.08 4.62 8.01
CA THR A 130 -4.01 3.84 9.25
C THR A 130 -5.30 3.80 10.06
N GLN A 131 -6.36 4.50 9.63
CA GLN A 131 -7.69 4.38 10.24
C GLN A 131 -8.24 2.97 10.12
N GLN A 132 -8.88 2.50 11.19
CA GLN A 132 -9.66 1.27 11.17
C GLN A 132 -10.95 1.51 10.38
N VAL A 133 -11.26 0.63 9.42
CA VAL A 133 -12.40 0.79 8.50
C VAL A 133 -13.44 -0.33 8.63
N GLY A 134 -13.14 -1.36 9.42
CA GLY A 134 -14.06 -2.48 9.64
C GLY A 134 -13.42 -3.63 10.39
N LEU A 135 -14.18 -4.72 10.49
CA LEU A 135 -13.75 -5.98 11.08
C LEU A 135 -13.75 -7.07 10.01
N ILE A 136 -12.69 -7.89 9.97
CA ILE A 136 -12.62 -9.13 9.18
C ILE A 136 -12.48 -10.28 10.17
N ASP A 137 -13.46 -11.18 10.21
CA ASP A 137 -13.51 -12.29 11.16
C ASP A 137 -13.27 -11.84 12.63
N GLY A 138 -13.81 -10.66 12.99
CA GLY A 138 -13.69 -10.06 14.32
C GLY A 138 -12.41 -9.27 14.58
N ILE A 139 -11.49 -9.20 13.61
CA ILE A 139 -10.22 -8.47 13.71
C ILE A 139 -10.36 -7.10 13.02
N ALA A 140 -10.01 -6.02 13.72
CA ALA A 140 -9.99 -4.69 13.14
C ALA A 140 -8.94 -4.57 12.03
N VAL A 141 -9.34 -4.02 10.90
CA VAL A 141 -8.47 -3.80 9.74
C VAL A 141 -8.39 -2.33 9.38
N ARG A 142 -7.21 -1.91 8.96
CA ARG A 142 -6.92 -0.54 8.53
C ARG A 142 -7.25 -0.34 7.07
N ALA A 143 -7.52 0.90 6.67
CA ALA A 143 -7.90 1.25 5.31
C ALA A 143 -6.92 0.64 4.28
N PHE A 144 -5.62 0.86 4.46
CA PHE A 144 -4.61 0.37 3.52
C PHE A 144 -4.57 -1.16 3.37
N GLN A 145 -5.02 -1.91 4.38
CA GLN A 145 -5.04 -3.38 4.39
C GLN A 145 -6.20 -3.96 3.60
N THR A 146 -7.18 -3.12 3.28
CA THR A 146 -8.37 -3.50 2.51
C THR A 146 -8.23 -3.18 1.02
N TRP A 147 -7.11 -2.57 0.62
CA TRP A 147 -6.88 -2.09 -0.74
C TRP A 147 -6.51 -3.20 -1.71
N THR A 148 -6.76 -2.95 -2.99
CA THR A 148 -6.71 -3.99 -4.02
C THR A 148 -5.28 -4.23 -4.50
N VAL A 149 -4.81 -5.48 -4.37
CA VAL A 149 -3.48 -5.92 -4.83
C VAL A 149 -3.46 -6.26 -6.34
N PRO A 150 -2.31 -6.23 -7.02
CA PRO A 150 -2.17 -6.55 -8.46
C PRO A 150 -2.82 -7.86 -8.91
N SER A 151 -2.69 -8.93 -8.12
CA SER A 151 -3.31 -10.23 -8.43
C SER A 151 -4.84 -10.13 -8.55
N ASN A 152 -5.44 -9.21 -7.79
CA ASN A 152 -6.87 -8.89 -7.83
C ASN A 152 -7.25 -8.07 -9.05
N ILE A 153 -6.45 -7.06 -9.38
CA ILE A 153 -6.63 -6.27 -10.58
C ILE A 153 -6.59 -7.16 -11.83
N ILE A 154 -5.58 -8.03 -11.94
CA ILE A 154 -5.41 -8.95 -13.09
C ILE A 154 -6.63 -9.86 -13.23
N PHE A 155 -7.10 -10.46 -12.14
CA PHE A 155 -8.28 -11.33 -12.19
C PHE A 155 -9.55 -10.61 -12.60
N ARG A 156 -9.83 -9.45 -12.00
CA ARG A 156 -11.03 -8.66 -12.28
C ARG A 156 -11.03 -8.06 -13.69
N SER A 157 -9.85 -7.94 -14.30
CA SER A 157 -9.68 -7.43 -15.67
C SER A 157 -9.57 -8.52 -16.75
N ALA A 158 -9.62 -9.80 -16.35
CA ALA A 158 -9.55 -10.92 -17.28
C ALA A 158 -10.70 -10.88 -18.31
N PRO A 159 -10.43 -11.22 -19.58
CA PRO A 159 -11.49 -11.28 -20.59
C PRO A 159 -12.53 -12.33 -20.19
N VAL A 160 -13.81 -11.94 -20.24
CA VAL A 160 -14.93 -12.86 -19.97
C VAL A 160 -14.92 -13.95 -21.02
N ASN A 161 -14.54 -15.17 -20.63
CA ASN A 161 -14.64 -16.32 -21.51
C ASN A 161 -16.11 -16.78 -21.56
N ALA A 162 -16.72 -16.85 -22.74
CA ALA A 162 -18.14 -17.23 -22.89
C ALA A 162 -18.44 -18.65 -22.38
N SER A 163 -17.41 -19.49 -22.21
CA SER A 163 -17.48 -20.83 -21.62
C SER A 163 -17.39 -20.85 -20.08
N LEU A 164 -17.05 -19.74 -19.41
CA LEU A 164 -16.95 -19.63 -17.95
C LEU A 164 -18.28 -19.23 -17.29
N LYS A 165 -19.43 -19.47 -17.94
CA LYS A 165 -20.74 -19.43 -17.28
C LYS A 165 -20.72 -20.46 -16.13
N GLY A 166 -20.43 -19.99 -14.91
CA GLY A 166 -20.44 -20.82 -13.70
C GLY A 166 -19.10 -20.96 -12.98
N VAL A 167 -17.96 -20.50 -13.53
CA VAL A 167 -16.66 -20.48 -12.83
C VAL A 167 -16.36 -19.07 -12.29
N ALA A 168 -17.37 -18.44 -11.69
CA ALA A 168 -17.21 -17.23 -10.88
C ALA A 168 -16.91 -17.62 -9.42
N ALA A 169 -15.89 -18.45 -9.22
CA ALA A 169 -15.29 -18.58 -7.90
C ALA A 169 -14.35 -17.37 -7.74
N PRO A 170 -14.43 -16.59 -6.65
CA PRO A 170 -13.34 -15.67 -6.35
C PRO A 170 -12.05 -16.49 -6.31
N LEU A 171 -10.96 -15.95 -6.85
CA LEU A 171 -9.66 -16.54 -6.62
C LEU A 171 -9.49 -16.75 -5.11
N LYS A 172 -9.12 -17.96 -4.70
CA LYS A 172 -8.63 -18.15 -3.34
C LYS A 172 -7.41 -17.26 -3.18
N ARG A 173 -7.50 -16.24 -2.34
CA ARG A 173 -6.38 -15.35 -2.04
C ARG A 173 -6.11 -15.36 -0.54
N PRO A 174 -4.90 -15.07 -0.10
CA PRO A 174 -4.65 -14.71 1.29
C PRO A 174 -5.24 -13.31 1.56
N GLY A 175 -5.60 -13.03 2.82
CA GLY A 175 -5.83 -11.66 3.30
C GLY A 175 -4.53 -10.85 3.37
N LEU A 176 -3.38 -11.54 3.40
CA LEU A 176 -2.04 -10.96 3.40
C LEU A 176 -1.21 -11.46 2.20
N GLU A 177 -1.22 -10.71 1.10
CA GLU A 177 -0.38 -11.01 -0.07
C GLU A 177 1.01 -10.39 0.07
N LEU A 178 2.02 -11.21 0.35
CA LEU A 178 3.42 -10.80 0.45
C LEU A 178 4.30 -11.46 -0.60
N SER A 179 5.38 -10.77 -0.97
CA SER A 179 6.39 -11.27 -1.88
C SER A 179 7.78 -10.80 -1.47
N VAL A 180 8.82 -11.48 -1.96
CA VAL A 180 10.20 -11.01 -1.84
C VAL A 180 10.38 -9.77 -2.74
N PRO A 181 10.98 -8.66 -2.25
CA PRO A 181 11.14 -7.46 -3.06
C PRO A 181 11.94 -7.71 -4.35
N ARG A 182 11.33 -7.44 -5.50
CA ARG A 182 11.90 -7.74 -6.83
C ARG A 182 12.99 -6.76 -7.27
N GLN A 183 13.07 -5.58 -6.65
CA GLN A 183 14.06 -4.55 -6.95
C GLN A 183 15.51 -4.99 -6.69
N PHE A 184 15.74 -5.91 -5.74
CA PHE A 184 17.05 -6.55 -5.54
C PHE A 184 17.47 -7.48 -6.70
N ARG A 185 16.58 -7.71 -7.69
CA ARG A 185 16.84 -8.53 -8.88
C ARG A 185 17.03 -7.71 -10.17
N HIS A 186 16.88 -6.38 -10.13
CA HIS A 186 16.91 -5.50 -11.30
C HIS A 186 18.29 -4.86 -11.61
N GLY A 187 19.34 -5.18 -10.85
CA GLY A 187 20.70 -4.64 -11.09
C GLY A 187 21.37 -5.19 -12.35
N GLN A 188 22.30 -4.42 -12.94
CA GLN A 188 23.04 -4.77 -14.18
C GLN A 188 23.82 -6.09 -14.09
N LYS A 189 24.06 -6.56 -12.87
CA LYS A 189 24.44 -7.94 -12.58
C LYS A 189 23.43 -8.44 -11.55
N PRO A 190 22.62 -9.46 -11.85
CA PRO A 190 21.80 -10.10 -10.83
C PRO A 190 22.74 -10.81 -9.85
N LYS A 191 23.32 -10.08 -8.90
CA LYS A 191 23.82 -10.70 -7.68
C LYS A 191 22.57 -11.17 -6.98
N ALA A 192 22.34 -12.47 -7.06
CA ALA A 192 21.38 -13.16 -6.24
C ALA A 192 21.76 -13.01 -4.76
N LYS A 193 21.52 -11.84 -4.15
CA LYS A 193 20.92 -11.81 -2.82
C LYS A 193 19.44 -12.14 -3.02
N ALA A 194 19.17 -13.31 -3.62
CA ALA A 194 17.92 -13.99 -3.33
C ALA A 194 17.89 -14.10 -1.82
N MET A 195 16.81 -13.63 -1.20
CA MET A 195 16.53 -13.86 0.21
C MET A 195 16.97 -15.28 0.53
N ASN A 196 18.04 -15.43 1.30
CA ASN A 196 18.60 -16.74 1.55
C ASN A 196 17.64 -17.39 2.54
N VAL A 197 16.72 -18.19 2.04
CA VAL A 197 15.72 -18.92 2.84
C VAL A 197 16.39 -19.69 3.99
N LYS A 198 17.65 -20.15 3.82
CA LYS A 198 18.43 -20.78 4.90
C LYS A 198 18.84 -19.80 6.00
N ALA A 199 19.05 -18.52 5.68
CA ALA A 199 19.35 -17.48 6.66
C ALA A 199 18.13 -17.12 7.54
N VAL A 200 16.90 -17.26 7.04
CA VAL A 200 15.66 -17.03 7.80
C VAL A 200 15.53 -18.02 8.96
N ALA A 201 15.74 -19.31 8.68
CA ALA A 201 15.72 -20.35 9.72
C ALA A 201 16.91 -20.24 10.69
N ALA A 202 18.07 -19.75 10.23
CA ALA A 202 19.28 -19.61 11.04
C ALA A 202 19.29 -18.36 11.95
N ALA A 203 18.72 -17.23 11.51
CA ALA A 203 18.58 -16.03 12.35
C ALA A 203 17.65 -16.29 13.55
N ALA A 204 16.54 -16.99 13.31
CA ALA A 204 15.60 -17.40 14.36
C ALA A 204 16.23 -18.35 15.41
N ALA A 205 17.25 -19.12 15.04
CA ALA A 205 17.92 -20.08 15.92
C ALA A 205 19.12 -19.48 16.68
N THR A 206 19.76 -18.43 16.15
CA THR A 206 20.99 -17.85 16.72
C THR A 206 20.77 -16.56 17.51
N GLY A 207 19.56 -15.99 17.48
CA GLY A 207 19.27 -14.68 18.09
C GLY A 207 19.87 -13.50 17.32
N ALA A 208 20.38 -13.74 16.11
CA ALA A 208 20.88 -12.70 15.22
C ALA A 208 19.72 -11.79 14.75
N PRO A 209 19.97 -10.50 14.51
CA PRO A 209 18.94 -9.58 14.03
C PRO A 209 18.40 -10.01 12.66
N ASP A 210 17.08 -10.09 12.54
CA ASP A 210 16.42 -10.49 11.31
C ASP A 210 16.38 -9.35 10.28
N THR A 211 17.13 -9.54 9.19
CA THR A 211 17.21 -8.60 8.07
C THR A 211 16.24 -8.92 6.92
N ASN A 212 15.43 -9.97 7.06
CA ASN A 212 14.49 -10.34 6.00
C ASN A 212 13.34 -9.34 5.96
N ILE A 213 12.90 -9.02 4.74
CA ILE A 213 11.75 -8.15 4.49
C ILE A 213 10.87 -8.73 3.38
N PHE A 214 9.59 -8.46 3.51
CA PHE A 214 8.56 -8.87 2.57
C PHE A 214 7.72 -7.67 2.18
N VAL A 215 7.24 -7.63 0.95
CA VAL A 215 6.45 -6.48 0.46
C VAL A 215 5.14 -6.91 -0.13
N SER A 216 4.16 -6.02 -0.03
CA SER A 216 2.96 -6.03 -0.86
C SER A 216 2.94 -4.80 -1.75
N VAL A 217 2.02 -4.75 -2.70
CA VAL A 217 1.63 -3.53 -3.40
C VAL A 217 0.11 -3.50 -3.45
N ALA A 218 -0.50 -2.36 -3.16
CA ALA A 218 -1.94 -2.21 -3.24
C ALA A 218 -2.32 -0.84 -3.81
N TYR A 219 -3.52 -0.79 -4.40
CA TYR A 219 -4.12 0.39 -4.98
C TYR A 219 -5.41 0.68 -4.23
N ASN A 220 -5.63 1.95 -3.91
CA ASN A 220 -6.93 2.38 -3.40
C ASN A 220 -8.03 2.17 -4.46
N PRO A 221 -9.32 2.22 -4.09
CA PRO A 221 -10.41 1.88 -5.00
C PRO A 221 -10.36 2.61 -6.36
N PRO A 222 -10.14 3.95 -6.44
CA PRO A 222 -10.01 4.65 -7.72
C PRO A 222 -8.87 4.13 -8.60
N GLY A 223 -7.69 3.91 -8.01
CA GLY A 223 -6.53 3.41 -8.75
C GLY A 223 -6.73 1.97 -9.22
N ALA A 224 -7.36 1.14 -8.38
CA ALA A 224 -7.67 -0.24 -8.71
C ALA A 224 -8.69 -0.34 -9.86
N GLU A 225 -9.80 0.38 -9.78
CA GLU A 225 -10.82 0.40 -10.83
C GLU A 225 -10.25 0.94 -12.15
N HIS A 226 -9.43 1.98 -12.10
CA HIS A 226 -8.74 2.49 -13.29
C HIS A 226 -7.88 1.42 -13.96
N ALA A 227 -7.08 0.70 -13.17
CA ALA A 227 -6.21 -0.35 -13.70
C ALA A 227 -6.99 -1.56 -14.23
N ILE A 228 -8.13 -1.88 -13.61
CA ILE A 228 -9.04 -2.95 -14.05
C ILE A 228 -9.70 -2.58 -15.38
N ALA A 229 -10.34 -1.41 -15.43
CA ALA A 229 -11.10 -0.93 -16.59
C ALA A 229 -10.21 -0.80 -17.83
N ASN A 230 -8.97 -0.35 -17.64
CA ASN A 230 -7.99 -0.17 -18.71
C ASN A 230 -7.11 -1.40 -18.95
N ARG A 231 -7.30 -2.52 -18.23
CA ARG A 231 -6.53 -3.77 -18.37
C ARG A 231 -5.01 -3.54 -18.37
N LEU A 232 -4.53 -2.67 -17.48
CA LEU A 232 -3.16 -2.14 -17.54
C LEU A 232 -2.07 -3.19 -17.28
N PHE A 233 -2.41 -4.32 -16.65
CA PHE A 233 -1.48 -5.41 -16.33
C PHE A 233 -1.29 -6.43 -17.46
N TYR A 234 -1.89 -6.21 -18.63
CA TYR A 234 -1.73 -7.09 -19.78
C TYR A 234 -0.75 -6.51 -20.79
N GLU A 235 0.25 -7.29 -21.19
CA GLU A 235 1.24 -6.85 -22.16
C GLU A 235 0.61 -6.47 -23.51
N SER A 236 -0.39 -7.24 -23.97
CA SER A 236 -1.08 -6.95 -25.23
C SER A 236 -1.79 -5.60 -25.22
N THR A 237 -2.31 -5.18 -24.06
CA THR A 237 -2.94 -3.87 -23.89
C THR A 237 -1.91 -2.76 -24.07
N LEU A 238 -0.74 -2.89 -23.45
CA LEU A 238 0.33 -1.89 -23.57
C LEU A 238 0.87 -1.82 -25.00
N GLN A 239 1.06 -2.97 -25.66
CA GLN A 239 1.43 -3.02 -27.08
C GLN A 239 0.38 -2.36 -27.97
N GLN A 240 -0.91 -2.55 -27.66
CA GLN A 240 -2.00 -1.91 -28.41
C GLN A 240 -2.01 -0.39 -28.23
N TYR A 241 -1.72 0.13 -27.03
CA TYR A 241 -1.54 1.57 -26.84
C TYR A 241 -0.38 2.11 -27.69
N MET A 242 0.78 1.46 -27.68
CA MET A 242 1.90 1.88 -28.52
C MET A 242 1.57 1.84 -30.02
N LYS A 243 0.90 0.77 -30.48
CA LYS A 243 0.46 0.65 -31.88
C LYS A 243 -0.51 1.77 -32.29
N ASN A 244 -1.29 2.28 -31.35
CA ASN A 244 -2.21 3.40 -31.56
C ASN A 244 -1.54 4.77 -31.43
N GLY A 245 -0.22 4.84 -31.22
CA GLY A 245 0.54 6.09 -31.14
C GLY A 245 0.58 6.75 -29.76
N TYR A 246 0.12 6.07 -28.71
CA TYR A 246 0.22 6.60 -27.34
C TYR A 246 1.66 6.48 -26.81
N THR A 247 2.11 7.50 -26.08
CA THR A 247 3.43 7.56 -25.40
C THR A 247 3.32 7.38 -23.89
N GLU A 248 2.10 7.34 -23.35
CA GLU A 248 1.81 6.94 -21.96
C GLU A 248 0.49 6.18 -21.89
N ILE A 249 0.35 5.34 -20.86
CA ILE A 249 -0.94 4.74 -20.50
C ILE A 249 -1.94 5.82 -20.07
N PRO A 250 -3.26 5.55 -20.09
CA PRO A 250 -4.25 6.45 -19.50
C PRO A 250 -3.85 6.83 -18.07
N ASN A 251 -3.78 8.14 -17.79
CA ASN A 251 -3.40 8.61 -16.46
C ASN A 251 -4.36 8.11 -15.40
N PHE A 252 -3.80 7.75 -14.25
CA PHE A 252 -4.61 7.45 -13.07
C PHE A 252 -5.44 8.67 -12.65
N PRO A 253 -6.64 8.47 -12.04
CA PRO A 253 -7.41 9.58 -11.49
C PRO A 253 -6.64 10.26 -10.35
N ASN A 254 -6.89 11.56 -10.13
CA ASN A 254 -6.13 12.42 -9.20
C ASN A 254 -6.15 11.95 -7.74
N ASN A 255 -7.16 11.20 -7.33
CA ASN A 255 -7.28 10.59 -6.01
C ASN A 255 -6.75 9.15 -5.95
N SER A 256 -6.00 8.71 -6.96
CA SER A 256 -5.33 7.41 -6.92
C SER A 256 -4.18 7.43 -5.93
N ILE A 257 -4.09 6.36 -5.15
CA ILE A 257 -2.99 6.09 -4.23
C ILE A 257 -2.48 4.68 -4.52
N THR A 258 -1.16 4.56 -4.66
CA THR A 258 -0.47 3.27 -4.67
C THR A 258 0.43 3.18 -3.44
N ILE A 259 0.39 2.05 -2.76
CA ILE A 259 1.21 1.79 -1.58
C ILE A 259 2.09 0.57 -1.79
N LYS A 260 3.24 0.57 -1.14
CA LYS A 260 4.14 -0.58 -1.04
C LYS A 260 4.56 -0.79 0.41
N PRO A 261 3.73 -1.46 1.22
CA PRO A 261 4.09 -1.81 2.59
C PRO A 261 5.22 -2.84 2.62
N VAL A 262 6.08 -2.72 3.62
CA VAL A 262 7.24 -3.55 3.93
C VAL A 262 7.01 -4.18 5.29
N TYR A 263 7.11 -5.50 5.36
CA TYR A 263 6.82 -6.30 6.53
C TYR A 263 8.01 -7.16 6.94
N LYS A 264 8.07 -7.45 8.24
CA LYS A 264 8.83 -8.57 8.80
C LYS A 264 7.86 -9.61 9.36
N ILE A 265 8.21 -10.89 9.27
CA ILE A 265 7.41 -12.00 9.82
C ILE A 265 8.07 -12.50 11.10
N ILE A 266 7.31 -12.49 12.19
CA ILE A 266 7.74 -12.93 13.52
C ILE A 266 7.08 -14.26 13.82
N SER A 267 7.89 -15.29 14.07
CA SER A 267 7.36 -16.57 14.53
C SER A 267 6.79 -16.45 15.94
N LYS A 268 5.60 -17.02 16.18
CA LYS A 268 5.01 -17.10 17.52
C LYS A 268 5.82 -17.92 18.51
N THR A 269 6.76 -18.73 18.02
CA THR A 269 7.67 -19.56 18.82
C THR A 269 9.08 -18.99 18.89
N VAL A 270 9.25 -17.68 18.66
CA VAL A 270 10.55 -17.03 18.77
C VAL A 270 11.14 -17.25 20.18
N PRO A 271 12.44 -17.58 20.31
CA PRO A 271 13.04 -17.89 21.61
C PRO A 271 12.81 -16.79 22.64
N ASN A 272 12.39 -17.18 23.85
CA ASN A 272 12.05 -16.29 24.96
C ASN A 272 10.94 -15.26 24.66
N GLY A 273 10.20 -15.42 23.55
CA GLY A 273 9.20 -14.45 23.09
C GLY A 273 9.79 -13.12 22.63
N ILE A 274 11.08 -13.06 22.31
CA ILE A 274 11.77 -11.83 21.93
C ILE A 274 12.31 -11.96 20.51
N TYR A 275 11.75 -11.15 19.62
CA TYR A 275 12.20 -11.03 18.24
C TYR A 275 13.16 -9.84 18.10
N THR A 276 14.24 -10.00 17.35
CA THR A 276 15.27 -8.96 17.15
C THR A 276 15.35 -8.60 15.68
N PHE A 277 15.37 -7.31 15.36
CA PHE A 277 15.68 -6.83 14.01
C PHE A 277 16.49 -5.51 14.04
N PRO A 278 17.15 -5.13 12.93
CA PRO A 278 17.90 -3.87 12.89
C PRO A 278 17.02 -2.63 13.00
N GLY A 279 17.38 -1.72 13.91
CA GLY A 279 16.78 -0.39 14.02
C GLY A 279 17.60 0.62 13.20
N TRP A 280 16.95 1.40 12.33
CA TRP A 280 17.63 2.38 11.48
C TRP A 280 18.51 3.34 12.31
N PRO A 281 19.84 3.40 12.07
CA PRO A 281 20.76 4.24 12.85
C PRO A 281 21.02 5.62 12.22
N GLY A 282 20.40 5.94 11.09
CA GLY A 282 20.71 7.12 10.28
C GLY A 282 21.73 6.85 9.18
N PRO A 283 21.87 7.74 8.18
CA PRO A 283 22.62 7.48 6.94
C PRO A 283 24.13 7.69 7.10
N THR A 284 24.76 6.98 8.04
CA THR A 284 26.21 7.01 8.26
C THR A 284 26.83 5.67 7.88
N PRO A 285 26.84 5.29 6.59
CA PRO A 285 27.46 4.04 6.18
C PRO A 285 28.97 4.06 6.46
N PRO A 286 29.58 2.90 6.79
CA PRO A 286 31.03 2.79 6.92
C PRO A 286 31.78 3.18 5.63
N ASP A 287 31.18 2.93 4.46
CA ASP A 287 31.68 3.35 3.15
C ASP A 287 30.56 4.08 2.37
N PRO A 288 30.70 5.39 2.08
CA PRO A 288 29.68 6.16 1.36
C PRO A 288 29.51 5.76 -0.11
N LYS A 289 30.38 4.91 -0.65
CA LYS A 289 30.29 4.39 -2.04
C LYS A 289 29.52 3.08 -2.14
N GLN A 290 29.02 2.54 -1.03
CA GLN A 290 28.31 1.26 -0.99
C GLN A 290 26.89 1.43 -0.44
N GLY A 291 26.04 0.44 -0.72
CA GLY A 291 24.71 0.37 -0.09
C GLY A 291 24.83 0.13 1.40
N PHE A 292 23.98 0.79 2.19
CA PHE A 292 23.90 0.68 3.65
C PHE A 292 22.83 -0.33 4.09
N ASP A 293 23.11 -1.60 3.85
CA ASP A 293 22.22 -2.74 4.10
C ASP A 293 21.96 -2.97 5.60
N GLU A 294 20.77 -3.46 5.97
CA GLU A 294 20.37 -3.76 7.36
C GLU A 294 21.41 -4.60 8.12
N SER A 295 22.12 -5.50 7.43
CA SER A 295 23.14 -6.38 8.03
C SER A 295 24.37 -5.65 8.59
N ILE A 296 24.59 -4.38 8.22
CA ILE A 296 25.74 -3.59 8.67
C ILE A 296 25.37 -2.38 9.53
N TRP A 297 24.10 -2.22 9.89
CA TRP A 297 23.65 -1.09 10.72
C TRP A 297 24.18 -1.14 12.15
N ASN A 298 24.49 -2.33 12.66
CA ASN A 298 25.00 -2.53 14.02
C ASN A 298 24.16 -1.80 15.10
N SER A 299 22.84 -1.85 14.93
CA SER A 299 21.85 -1.13 15.74
C SER A 299 20.58 -1.96 15.75
N CYS A 300 20.08 -2.34 16.92
CA CYS A 300 18.99 -3.32 17.05
C CYS A 300 17.82 -2.82 17.87
N VAL A 301 16.65 -3.41 17.59
CA VAL A 301 15.44 -3.28 18.38
C VAL A 301 14.89 -4.66 18.69
N TYR A 302 14.20 -4.76 19.82
CA TYR A 302 13.67 -6.01 20.34
C TYR A 302 12.16 -5.91 20.48
N VAL A 303 11.43 -6.93 20.07
CA VAL A 303 9.97 -7.00 20.14
C VAL A 303 9.58 -8.13 21.07
N ASP A 304 8.97 -7.79 22.21
CA ASP A 304 8.28 -8.74 23.08
C ASP A 304 6.93 -9.08 22.47
N ILE A 305 6.75 -10.36 22.08
CA ILE A 305 5.51 -10.86 21.50
C ILE A 305 4.60 -11.57 22.52
N ASN A 306 5.07 -11.78 23.75
CA ASN A 306 4.27 -12.33 24.84
C ASN A 306 3.40 -11.25 25.50
N THR A 307 3.85 -10.01 25.44
CA THR A 307 3.14 -8.86 26.01
C THR A 307 2.71 -7.91 24.90
N LEU A 308 1.41 -7.58 24.82
CA LEU A 308 0.91 -6.66 23.80
C LEU A 308 1.35 -5.20 24.03
N SER A 309 1.57 -4.81 25.29
CA SER A 309 1.91 -3.43 25.69
C SER A 309 2.76 -3.40 26.96
N GLY A 310 3.63 -2.40 27.09
CA GLY A 310 4.40 -2.17 28.32
C GLY A 310 5.14 -0.84 28.30
N ALA A 311 5.94 -0.58 29.34
CA ALA A 311 6.74 0.63 29.47
C ALA A 311 8.13 0.41 28.86
N GLY A 312 8.48 1.17 27.81
CA GLY A 312 9.74 1.02 27.09
C GLY A 312 9.67 1.54 25.67
N GLY A 313 10.64 1.15 24.85
CA GLY A 313 10.59 1.33 23.41
C GLY A 313 10.71 2.77 22.94
N ASN A 314 11.88 3.38 23.10
CA ASN A 314 12.16 4.73 22.61
C ASN A 314 13.58 4.92 22.02
N SER A 315 14.39 3.85 21.94
CA SER A 315 15.74 3.92 21.38
C SER A 315 16.16 2.63 20.69
N ASN A 316 17.13 2.72 19.80
CA ASN A 316 17.87 1.54 19.34
C ASN A 316 18.84 1.07 20.45
N ASP A 317 19.31 -0.17 20.36
CA ASP A 317 20.51 -0.69 21.05
C ASP A 317 21.73 -0.66 20.10
N PRO A 318 22.65 0.31 20.23
CA PRO A 318 23.87 0.36 19.46
C PRO A 318 24.77 -0.84 19.76
N GLY A 319 25.21 -1.54 18.73
CA GLY A 319 26.05 -2.73 18.86
C GLY A 319 25.29 -4.04 19.07
N CYS A 320 23.96 -4.00 19.25
CA CYS A 320 23.11 -5.19 19.38
C CYS A 320 23.53 -6.16 20.52
N LYS A 321 24.03 -5.62 21.63
CA LYS A 321 24.62 -6.39 22.74
C LYS A 321 23.93 -6.16 24.08
N ASN A 322 23.19 -5.06 24.23
CA ASN A 322 22.70 -4.57 25.51
C ASN A 322 21.20 -4.25 25.42
N ARG A 323 20.37 -5.29 25.27
CA ARG A 323 18.90 -5.12 25.35
C ARG A 323 18.52 -4.46 26.68
N THR A 324 17.81 -3.34 26.61
CA THR A 324 17.24 -2.61 27.75
C THR A 324 15.73 -2.42 27.57
N ALA A 325 15.05 -1.88 28.58
CA ALA A 325 13.65 -1.46 28.42
C ALA A 325 13.48 -0.39 27.31
N ALA A 326 14.47 0.50 27.13
CA ALA A 326 14.43 1.53 26.09
C ALA A 326 14.51 0.95 24.68
N SER A 327 15.22 -0.16 24.48
CA SER A 327 15.33 -0.86 23.20
C SER A 327 14.34 -2.02 23.01
N THR A 328 13.48 -2.26 23.99
CA THR A 328 12.44 -3.30 23.93
C THR A 328 11.07 -2.67 23.72
N PHE A 329 10.41 -3.10 22.65
CA PHE A 329 9.09 -2.66 22.21
C PHE A 329 8.11 -3.83 22.30
N TYR A 330 6.81 -3.52 22.21
CA TYR A 330 5.72 -4.47 22.32
C TYR A 330 4.90 -4.48 21.03
N LEU A 331 4.10 -5.53 20.80
CA LEU A 331 3.34 -5.66 19.56
C LEU A 331 2.46 -4.44 19.23
N ASN A 332 1.86 -3.77 20.23
CA ASN A 332 1.05 -2.56 20.00
C ASN A 332 1.86 -1.32 19.59
N ASN A 333 3.20 -1.35 19.66
CA ASN A 333 4.06 -0.31 19.08
C ASN A 333 4.25 -0.51 17.57
N PHE A 334 3.68 -1.56 16.98
CA PHE A 334 3.75 -1.87 15.55
C PHE A 334 2.34 -2.01 14.97
N ILE A 335 2.16 -1.53 13.73
CA ILE A 335 1.01 -1.96 12.94
C ILE A 335 1.29 -3.42 12.57
N HIS A 336 0.48 -4.33 13.08
CA HIS A 336 0.72 -5.76 12.95
C HIS A 336 -0.53 -6.54 12.60
N ASN A 337 -0.33 -7.71 11.99
CA ASN A 337 -1.37 -8.68 11.68
C ASN A 337 -0.99 -10.03 12.23
N LYS A 338 -1.95 -10.72 12.83
CA LYS A 338 -1.80 -12.14 13.14
C LYS A 338 -2.08 -12.95 11.89
N VAL A 339 -1.16 -13.83 11.52
CA VAL A 339 -1.25 -14.67 10.32
C VAL A 339 -2.34 -15.72 10.52
N SER A 340 -3.34 -15.74 9.64
CA SER A 340 -4.39 -16.76 9.62
C SER A 340 -3.88 -18.11 9.09
N ALA A 341 -4.66 -19.18 9.25
CA ALA A 341 -4.32 -20.48 8.66
C ALA A 341 -4.23 -20.43 7.13
N ASP A 342 -5.15 -19.71 6.48
CA ASP A 342 -5.20 -19.54 5.03
C ASP A 342 -4.00 -18.72 4.53
N ASP A 343 -3.63 -17.65 5.24
CA ASP A 343 -2.43 -16.86 4.92
C ASP A 343 -1.14 -17.67 5.13
N ALA A 344 -1.04 -18.46 6.20
CA ALA A 344 0.16 -19.23 6.52
C ALA A 344 0.55 -20.22 5.40
N ALA A 345 -0.45 -20.93 4.85
CA ALA A 345 -0.23 -21.85 3.74
C ALA A 345 0.22 -21.11 2.47
N TYR A 346 -0.43 -20.00 2.14
CA TYR A 346 -0.04 -19.17 1.00
C TYR A 346 1.38 -18.61 1.15
N LEU A 347 1.65 -17.97 2.28
CA LEU A 347 2.92 -17.30 2.56
C LEU A 347 4.08 -18.30 2.59
N THR A 348 3.85 -19.50 3.12
CA THR A 348 4.88 -20.55 3.12
C THR A 348 5.32 -20.91 1.71
N ASN A 349 4.35 -21.09 0.81
CA ASN A 349 4.63 -21.40 -0.59
C ASN A 349 5.25 -20.20 -1.33
N GLN A 350 4.70 -19.02 -1.13
CA GLN A 350 5.08 -17.80 -1.87
C GLN A 350 6.46 -17.25 -1.47
N LEU A 351 6.80 -17.35 -0.18
CA LEU A 351 8.04 -16.80 0.37
C LEU A 351 9.15 -17.85 0.48
N GLY A 352 8.81 -19.13 0.37
CA GLY A 352 9.72 -20.25 0.54
C GLY A 352 10.22 -20.44 1.97
N ILE A 353 9.63 -19.75 2.96
CA ILE A 353 9.96 -19.87 4.39
C ILE A 353 8.79 -20.52 5.12
N LYS A 354 9.04 -21.19 6.24
CA LYS A 354 7.94 -21.72 7.05
C LYS A 354 7.22 -20.57 7.75
N VAL A 355 5.93 -20.40 7.45
CA VAL A 355 5.02 -19.48 8.15
C VAL A 355 3.89 -20.31 8.77
N ALA A 356 3.55 -20.04 10.02
CA ALA A 356 2.51 -20.76 10.74
C ALA A 356 1.34 -19.83 11.13
N GLU A 357 0.16 -20.41 11.26
CA GLU A 357 -0.98 -19.73 11.87
C GLU A 357 -0.59 -19.19 13.25
N GLY A 358 -0.92 -17.92 13.51
CA GLY A 358 -0.61 -17.24 14.75
C GLY A 358 0.76 -16.58 14.81
N ASP A 359 1.60 -16.73 13.79
CA ASP A 359 2.75 -15.85 13.56
C ASP A 359 2.26 -14.39 13.36
N TYR A 360 3.17 -13.42 13.42
CA TYR A 360 2.84 -12.01 13.21
C TYR A 360 3.53 -11.45 11.98
N ALA A 361 2.85 -10.59 11.22
CA ALA A 361 3.47 -9.71 10.24
C ALA A 361 3.45 -8.28 10.76
N ILE A 362 4.62 -7.70 11.04
CA ILE A 362 4.77 -6.31 11.50
C ILE A 362 5.15 -5.41 10.33
N LEU A 363 4.50 -4.25 10.20
CA LEU A 363 4.82 -3.25 9.18
C LEU A 363 6.05 -2.45 9.63
N VAL A 364 7.12 -2.45 8.85
CA VAL A 364 8.36 -1.70 9.14
C VAL A 364 8.60 -0.53 8.19
N GLY A 365 7.94 -0.53 7.03
CA GLY A 365 8.04 0.54 6.04
C GLY A 365 6.83 0.60 5.13
N MET A 366 6.60 1.73 4.47
CA MET A 366 5.59 1.86 3.42
C MET A 366 5.95 3.04 2.52
N HIS A 367 6.10 2.78 1.22
CA HIS A 367 6.00 3.86 0.23
C HIS A 367 4.54 4.16 -0.07
N VAL A 368 4.24 5.43 -0.23
CA VAL A 368 2.92 5.95 -0.57
C VAL A 368 3.09 6.96 -1.69
N THR A 369 2.37 6.76 -2.79
CA THR A 369 2.39 7.66 -3.94
C THR A 369 0.99 8.08 -4.27
N THR A 370 0.77 9.38 -4.46
CA THR A 370 -0.54 9.92 -4.82
C THR A 370 -0.48 10.62 -6.18
N ARG A 371 -1.56 10.55 -6.94
CA ARG A 371 -1.63 11.09 -8.32
C ARG A 371 -1.94 12.59 -8.38
N GLU A 372 -2.08 13.28 -7.25
CA GLU A 372 -2.62 14.65 -7.16
C GLU A 372 -1.89 15.71 -7.99
N ASP A 373 -0.67 15.41 -8.45
CA ASP A 373 0.14 16.19 -9.39
C ASP A 373 0.50 15.33 -10.62
N LYS A 374 0.74 15.95 -11.79
CA LYS A 374 1.15 15.26 -13.03
C LYS A 374 2.38 14.36 -12.85
N VAL A 375 3.33 14.76 -12.00
CA VAL A 375 4.54 13.97 -11.70
C VAL A 375 4.39 13.06 -10.47
N TRP A 376 3.16 12.95 -9.93
CA TRP A 376 2.84 12.29 -8.66
C TRP A 376 3.48 12.97 -7.46
N THR A 377 3.03 12.60 -6.25
CA THR A 377 3.73 12.94 -5.01
C THR A 377 4.27 11.67 -4.36
N TRP A 378 5.36 11.81 -3.60
CA TRP A 378 5.97 10.69 -2.87
C TRP A 378 6.07 10.98 -1.38
N GLN A 379 5.67 9.98 -0.61
CA GLN A 379 5.92 9.88 0.82
C GLN A 379 6.44 8.48 1.13
N THR A 380 7.33 8.40 2.10
CA THR A 380 7.74 7.12 2.65
C THR A 380 7.67 7.17 4.16
N PHE A 381 7.10 6.12 4.74
CA PHE A 381 6.94 5.95 6.18
C PHE A 381 7.74 4.76 6.64
N TRP A 382 8.41 4.84 7.78
CA TRP A 382 9.08 3.69 8.37
C TRP A 382 8.96 3.69 9.87
N TRP A 383 8.89 2.50 10.44
CA TRP A 383 8.90 2.34 11.88
C TRP A 383 10.23 2.85 12.43
N SER A 384 10.17 3.66 13.50
CA SER A 384 11.33 4.28 14.11
C SER A 384 11.27 4.10 15.62
N ALA A 385 12.37 3.63 16.20
CA ALA A 385 12.50 3.51 17.64
C ALA A 385 12.29 4.85 18.37
N ASN A 386 12.60 5.98 17.72
CA ASN A 386 12.31 7.31 18.23
C ASN A 386 11.66 8.16 17.14
N ALA A 387 10.35 8.01 16.98
CA ALA A 387 9.61 8.69 15.94
C ALA A 387 9.56 10.23 16.15
N ASP A 388 9.74 10.74 17.37
CA ASP A 388 9.73 12.18 17.66
C ASP A 388 11.08 12.85 17.33
N ARG A 389 12.16 12.05 17.30
CA ARG A 389 13.50 12.46 16.90
C ARG A 389 14.07 11.47 15.87
N PRO A 390 13.42 11.35 14.70
CA PRO A 390 13.81 10.35 13.73
C PRO A 390 15.12 10.74 13.05
N PHE A 391 15.91 9.75 12.66
CA PHE A 391 17.05 9.96 11.79
C PHE A 391 16.61 10.36 10.37
N GLU A 392 17.55 10.93 9.60
CA GLU A 392 17.38 11.18 8.16
C GLU A 392 16.93 9.90 7.42
N PRO A 393 16.11 10.01 6.36
CA PRO A 393 15.76 11.24 5.65
C PRO A 393 14.58 12.03 6.25
N SER A 394 14.13 11.69 7.47
CA SER A 394 13.17 12.50 8.22
C SER A 394 13.87 13.66 8.96
N SER A 395 13.11 14.45 9.70
CA SER A 395 13.60 15.51 10.59
C SER A 395 12.63 15.75 11.75
N SER A 396 13.07 16.49 12.77
CA SER A 396 12.18 16.96 13.84
C SER A 396 11.06 17.88 13.33
N ALA A 397 11.31 18.63 12.25
CA ALA A 397 10.27 19.46 11.62
C ALA A 397 9.15 18.60 11.03
N ILE A 398 9.52 17.52 10.32
CA ILE A 398 8.55 16.54 9.82
C ILE A 398 7.83 15.87 11.00
N ALA A 399 8.55 15.39 12.01
CA ALA A 399 7.94 14.71 13.17
C ALA A 399 6.94 15.61 13.91
N THR A 400 7.22 16.91 14.07
CA THR A 400 6.34 17.87 14.74
C THR A 400 5.04 18.11 13.99
N ALA A 401 5.00 17.89 12.67
CA ALA A 401 3.79 17.99 11.86
C ALA A 401 2.86 16.77 12.01
N ARG A 402 3.25 15.72 12.75
CA ARG A 402 2.46 14.50 12.93
C ARG A 402 1.16 14.79 13.70
N PRO A 403 -0.02 14.39 13.18
CA PRO A 403 -1.30 14.66 13.81
C PRO A 403 -1.62 13.62 14.89
N LEU A 404 -0.97 13.73 16.05
CA LEU A 404 -1.03 12.73 17.12
C LEU A 404 -2.45 12.41 17.62
N SER A 405 -3.41 13.32 17.47
CA SER A 405 -4.82 13.13 17.84
C SER A 405 -5.58 12.15 16.94
N TYR A 406 -5.08 11.89 15.72
CA TYR A 406 -5.73 11.03 14.73
C TYR A 406 -4.96 9.72 14.49
N LEU A 407 -3.96 9.43 15.34
CA LEU A 407 -3.14 8.22 15.25
C LEU A 407 -3.30 7.39 16.52
N ASP A 408 -3.40 6.06 16.36
CA ASP A 408 -3.25 5.14 17.48
C ASP A 408 -1.78 4.93 17.85
N GLU A 409 -1.53 4.17 18.92
CA GLU A 409 -0.18 3.95 19.44
C GLU A 409 0.77 3.40 18.37
N ALA A 410 0.35 2.36 17.65
CA ALA A 410 1.15 1.76 16.58
C ALA A 410 1.51 2.76 15.48
N ALA A 411 0.53 3.55 15.01
CA ALA A 411 0.73 4.50 13.92
C ALA A 411 1.60 5.70 14.31
N LYS A 412 1.80 5.97 15.62
CA LYS A 412 2.70 7.04 16.12
C LYS A 412 4.19 6.68 16.04
N HIS A 413 4.54 5.40 15.97
CA HIS A 413 5.94 4.94 15.89
C HIS A 413 6.57 5.05 14.49
N TYR A 414 5.93 5.77 13.55
CA TYR A 414 6.46 5.94 12.20
C TYR A 414 7.10 7.31 12.04
N ALA A 415 8.22 7.35 11.32
CA ALA A 415 8.83 8.54 10.74
C ALA A 415 8.39 8.69 9.28
N MET A 416 8.56 9.88 8.71
CA MET A 416 8.19 10.17 7.32
C MET A 416 9.32 10.92 6.60
N SER A 417 9.47 10.67 5.31
CA SER A 417 10.13 11.59 4.37
C SER A 417 9.23 11.84 3.16
N VAL A 418 9.41 12.98 2.50
CA VAL A 418 8.60 13.44 1.37
C VAL A 418 9.51 13.87 0.22
N ALA A 419 9.09 13.59 -1.02
CA ALA A 419 9.74 14.06 -2.22
C ALA A 419 8.67 14.48 -3.24
N TYR A 420 8.12 15.70 -3.10
CA TYR A 420 7.08 16.20 -4.01
C TYR A 420 7.68 16.78 -5.30
N TYR A 421 9.00 16.80 -5.36
CA TYR A 421 9.83 17.26 -6.47
C TYR A 421 11.17 16.52 -6.38
N THR A 422 11.91 16.46 -7.49
CA THR A 422 13.13 15.64 -7.55
C THR A 422 14.35 16.36 -7.00
N VAL A 423 14.50 17.67 -7.24
CA VAL A 423 15.65 18.47 -6.78
C VAL A 423 15.19 19.80 -6.18
N ALA A 424 15.96 20.38 -5.27
CA ALA A 424 15.67 21.66 -4.61
C ALA A 424 16.61 22.78 -5.11
N PRO A 425 16.12 23.94 -5.61
CA PRO A 425 14.71 24.29 -5.76
C PRO A 425 14.01 23.47 -6.84
N PRO A 426 12.67 23.28 -6.74
CA PRO A 426 11.89 22.56 -7.74
C PRO A 426 12.12 23.10 -9.16
N GLN A 427 12.28 22.20 -10.10
CA GLN A 427 12.47 22.50 -11.52
C GLN A 427 11.14 22.28 -12.27
N PRO A 428 10.89 22.98 -13.40
CA PRO A 428 9.69 22.77 -14.19
C PRO A 428 9.62 21.33 -14.73
N ILE A 429 8.41 20.77 -14.89
CA ILE A 429 8.19 19.40 -15.37
C ILE A 429 8.84 19.09 -16.73
N THR A 430 9.08 20.13 -17.53
CA THR A 430 9.82 20.08 -18.78
C THR A 430 10.86 21.18 -18.85
N GLY A 431 12.04 20.89 -19.42
CA GLY A 431 13.06 21.90 -19.72
C GLY A 431 13.88 22.41 -18.52
N GLY A 432 13.79 21.77 -17.35
CA GLY A 432 14.68 22.03 -16.23
C GLY A 432 16.15 21.69 -16.53
N GLN A 433 17.07 22.27 -15.74
CA GLN A 433 18.52 22.23 -16.02
C GLN A 433 19.30 21.22 -15.17
N ASN A 434 18.61 20.44 -14.31
CA ASN A 434 19.26 19.56 -13.33
C ASN A 434 20.25 20.29 -12.42
N VAL A 435 19.77 21.35 -11.78
CA VAL A 435 20.53 22.21 -10.85
C VAL A 435 19.88 22.24 -9.48
N GLY A 436 20.66 22.64 -8.46
CA GLY A 436 20.23 22.69 -7.07
C GLY A 436 20.85 21.57 -6.21
N SER A 437 20.10 21.11 -5.22
CA SER A 437 20.48 20.07 -4.27
C SER A 437 19.58 18.85 -4.41
N SER A 438 20.11 17.70 -4.05
CA SER A 438 19.33 16.46 -3.98
C SER A 438 18.18 16.57 -2.97
N VAL A 439 17.08 15.88 -3.25
CA VAL A 439 16.00 15.61 -2.31
C VAL A 439 16.05 14.12 -2.00
N TYR A 440 16.12 13.72 -0.74
CA TYR A 440 16.17 12.29 -0.37
C TYR A 440 14.85 11.85 0.26
N GLY A 441 14.28 10.79 -0.29
CA GLY A 441 12.92 10.29 -0.01
C GLY A 441 12.83 8.76 0.02
N TYR A 442 13.94 8.10 0.35
CA TYR A 442 14.07 6.65 0.41
C TYR A 442 13.52 6.07 1.72
N ASN A 443 13.11 4.80 1.72
CA ASN A 443 12.78 4.05 2.93
C ASN A 443 14.02 3.32 3.44
N PRO A 444 14.42 3.53 4.71
CA PRO A 444 15.58 2.83 5.27
C PRO A 444 15.52 1.30 5.15
N TYR A 445 14.36 0.70 5.39
CA TYR A 445 14.19 -0.76 5.37
C TYR A 445 14.13 -1.35 3.97
N LEU A 446 14.14 -0.53 2.91
CA LEU A 446 13.89 -1.02 1.56
C LEU A 446 14.99 -0.60 0.57
N GLU A 447 15.39 0.66 0.58
CA GLU A 447 16.35 1.19 -0.38
C GLU A 447 17.75 1.36 0.18
N ALA A 448 17.94 1.49 1.50
CA ALA A 448 19.26 1.86 2.05
C ALA A 448 20.38 0.93 1.58
N GLY A 449 20.09 -0.37 1.43
CA GLY A 449 21.03 -1.38 0.93
C GLY A 449 21.37 -1.30 -0.56
N PHE A 450 20.75 -0.43 -1.36
CA PHE A 450 21.07 -0.30 -2.78
C PHE A 450 22.43 0.38 -2.96
N GLY A 451 23.37 -0.34 -3.58
CA GLY A 451 24.65 0.21 -4.03
C GLY A 451 24.63 0.64 -5.50
N PRO A 452 25.77 1.16 -6.01
CA PRO A 452 25.88 1.65 -7.39
C PRO A 452 25.46 0.63 -8.46
N ASP A 453 25.70 -0.67 -8.22
CA ASP A 453 25.30 -1.77 -9.13
C ASP A 453 23.78 -1.86 -9.38
N THR A 454 22.97 -1.19 -8.55
CA THR A 454 21.50 -1.14 -8.68
C THR A 454 21.05 -0.16 -9.76
N PHE A 455 21.83 0.91 -9.98
CA PHE A 455 21.41 2.06 -10.78
C PHE A 455 22.11 2.03 -12.14
N GLY A 456 21.32 2.08 -13.21
CA GLY A 456 21.82 2.05 -14.58
C GLY A 456 21.96 3.44 -15.21
N ILE A 457 21.45 4.48 -14.54
CA ILE A 457 21.54 5.87 -14.98
C ILE A 457 21.78 6.78 -13.78
N SER A 458 22.70 7.73 -13.96
CA SER A 458 22.92 8.85 -13.05
C SER A 458 23.27 10.08 -13.89
N ARG A 459 22.75 11.24 -13.49
CA ARG A 459 23.03 12.53 -14.14
C ARG A 459 23.44 13.54 -13.06
N PRO A 460 24.71 13.96 -13.00
CA PRO A 460 25.18 14.83 -11.93
C PRO A 460 24.40 16.15 -11.84
N ILE A 461 23.86 16.45 -10.66
CA ILE A 461 23.19 17.74 -10.39
C ILE A 461 24.27 18.83 -10.33
N ASN A 462 24.03 19.98 -10.97
CA ASN A 462 25.04 21.04 -11.20
C ASN A 462 26.31 20.55 -11.94
N GLY A 463 26.27 19.38 -12.59
CA GLY A 463 27.44 18.75 -13.19
C GLY A 463 28.41 18.10 -12.20
N THR A 464 28.15 18.13 -10.89
CA THR A 464 29.12 17.68 -9.86
C THR A 464 28.54 16.74 -8.80
N VAL A 465 27.27 16.87 -8.43
CA VAL A 465 26.64 16.04 -7.39
C VAL A 465 26.19 14.72 -8.02
N ASN A 466 26.95 13.65 -7.77
CA ASN A 466 26.68 12.33 -8.33
C ASN A 466 26.10 11.38 -7.27
N ASN A 467 24.78 11.18 -7.31
CA ASN A 467 24.09 10.23 -6.45
C ASN A 467 24.26 8.80 -6.99
N THR A 468 24.67 7.87 -6.13
CA THR A 468 25.03 6.50 -6.55
C THR A 468 24.51 5.39 -5.62
N THR A 469 23.91 5.72 -4.49
CA THR A 469 23.42 4.75 -3.51
C THR A 469 21.94 4.97 -3.18
N GLY A 470 21.31 3.99 -2.55
CA GLY A 470 19.91 4.03 -2.16
C GLY A 470 19.56 5.15 -1.18
N ILE A 471 20.47 5.48 -0.26
CA ILE A 471 20.33 6.62 0.66
C ILE A 471 20.48 7.98 -0.05
N GLN A 472 20.81 7.98 -1.34
CA GLN A 472 20.91 9.16 -2.19
C GLN A 472 19.78 9.20 -3.25
N THR A 473 18.62 8.61 -2.92
CA THR A 473 17.46 8.56 -3.84
C THR A 473 16.24 9.28 -3.26
N ASN A 474 15.41 9.83 -4.14
CA ASN A 474 14.06 10.32 -3.84
C ASN A 474 12.96 9.31 -4.21
N CYS A 475 13.33 8.22 -4.90
CA CYS A 475 12.46 7.30 -5.63
C CYS A 475 11.62 7.94 -6.76
N MET A 476 11.28 9.24 -6.69
CA MET A 476 10.60 10.02 -7.73
C MET A 476 11.27 9.96 -9.09
N THR A 477 12.58 10.20 -9.17
CA THR A 477 13.30 10.17 -10.45
C THR A 477 13.20 8.77 -11.08
N CYS A 478 13.40 7.73 -10.27
CA CYS A 478 13.28 6.34 -10.71
C CYS A 478 11.85 5.99 -11.14
N HIS A 479 10.83 6.37 -10.38
CA HIS A 479 9.44 6.06 -10.72
C HIS A 479 8.91 6.85 -11.92
N ASN A 480 9.37 8.09 -12.13
CA ASN A 480 9.11 8.84 -13.35
C ASN A 480 9.69 8.15 -14.61
N MET A 481 10.70 7.28 -14.46
CA MET A 481 11.25 6.47 -15.54
C MET A 481 10.47 5.20 -15.87
N ALA A 482 9.44 4.86 -15.09
CA ALA A 482 8.71 3.62 -15.28
C ALA A 482 7.99 3.62 -16.65
N ALA A 483 8.54 2.88 -17.62
CA ALA A 483 7.95 2.74 -18.95
C ALA A 483 8.03 1.30 -19.46
N TYR A 484 7.00 0.88 -20.19
CA TYR A 484 7.02 -0.35 -20.96
C TYR A 484 7.94 -0.16 -22.17
N VAL A 485 8.84 -1.12 -22.34
CA VAL A 485 9.83 -1.15 -23.40
C VAL A 485 9.58 -2.41 -24.22
N PRO A 486 9.19 -2.28 -25.51
CA PRO A 486 8.94 -3.45 -26.34
C PRO A 486 10.24 -4.19 -26.66
N SER A 487 10.14 -5.51 -26.83
CA SER A 487 11.22 -6.35 -27.35
C SER A 487 11.79 -5.80 -28.67
N PRO A 488 13.12 -5.86 -28.90
CA PRO A 488 14.14 -6.60 -28.14
C PRO A 488 14.87 -5.77 -27.07
N LYS A 489 14.47 -4.51 -26.83
CA LYS A 489 15.16 -3.65 -25.84
C LYS A 489 14.97 -4.22 -24.43
N THR A 490 16.04 -4.19 -23.62
CA THR A 490 15.97 -4.45 -22.18
C THR A 490 15.27 -3.27 -21.50
N GLY A 491 14.43 -3.54 -20.50
CA GLY A 491 13.60 -2.53 -19.82
C GLY A 491 14.35 -1.30 -19.29
N MET A 492 13.60 -0.32 -18.79
CA MET A 492 14.15 0.95 -18.29
C MET A 492 15.07 0.72 -17.07
N PRO A 493 16.23 1.40 -16.97
CA PRO A 493 17.12 1.27 -15.83
C PRO A 493 16.57 1.99 -14.59
N TYR A 494 17.04 1.61 -13.40
CA TYR A 494 16.80 2.39 -12.19
C TYR A 494 17.74 3.59 -12.10
N ALA A 495 17.23 4.65 -11.49
CA ALA A 495 17.91 5.94 -11.31
C ALA A 495 18.06 6.29 -9.83
N THR A 496 19.14 7.00 -9.53
CA THR A 496 19.26 7.77 -8.29
C THR A 496 18.56 9.12 -8.41
N ASP A 497 18.69 9.99 -7.40
CA ASP A 497 18.11 11.33 -7.47
C ASP A 497 18.83 12.22 -8.51
N PHE A 498 18.03 12.78 -9.42
CA PHE A 498 18.34 13.92 -10.29
C PHE A 498 17.06 14.44 -10.94
N TYR A 499 17.08 15.63 -11.51
CA TYR A 499 15.98 16.15 -12.33
C TYR A 499 15.88 15.42 -13.67
N MET A 500 14.69 14.96 -14.02
CA MET A 500 14.39 14.40 -15.32
C MET A 500 13.12 15.02 -15.91
N SER A 501 13.20 15.41 -17.17
CA SER A 501 12.08 15.96 -17.92
C SER A 501 11.05 14.86 -18.25
N ILE A 502 9.75 15.16 -18.19
CA ILE A 502 8.71 14.16 -18.55
C ILE A 502 8.67 13.79 -20.04
N ASN A 503 9.41 14.53 -20.86
CA ASN A 503 9.64 14.32 -22.29
C ASN A 503 11.11 14.02 -22.61
N ASP A 504 11.86 13.52 -21.63
CA ASP A 504 13.26 13.14 -21.81
C ASP A 504 13.43 12.11 -22.95
N PRO A 505 14.47 12.22 -23.80
CA PRO A 505 14.70 11.27 -24.89
C PRO A 505 14.85 9.81 -24.46
N VAL A 506 15.09 9.53 -23.17
CA VAL A 506 15.07 8.17 -22.63
C VAL A 506 13.72 7.45 -22.89
N PHE A 507 12.65 8.19 -23.09
CA PHE A 507 11.32 7.64 -23.38
C PHE A 507 11.07 7.33 -24.86
N ASP A 508 12.02 7.60 -25.76
CA ASP A 508 11.86 7.38 -27.19
C ASP A 508 11.58 5.91 -27.53
N GLY A 509 10.41 5.66 -28.12
CA GLY A 509 9.93 4.31 -28.46
C GLY A 509 9.53 3.49 -27.23
N THR A 510 9.14 4.13 -26.13
CA THR A 510 8.60 3.49 -24.92
C THR A 510 7.17 3.95 -24.65
N LEU A 511 6.47 3.27 -23.73
CA LEU A 511 5.16 3.69 -23.23
C LEU A 511 5.25 3.92 -21.72
N LYS A 512 5.21 5.18 -21.28
CA LYS A 512 5.25 5.51 -19.86
C LYS A 512 4.08 4.86 -19.12
N SER A 513 4.36 4.27 -17.97
CA SER A 513 3.39 3.60 -17.10
C SER A 513 2.77 4.54 -16.06
N ASP A 514 2.63 5.82 -16.44
CA ASP A 514 2.39 6.96 -15.55
C ASP A 514 3.56 7.07 -14.54
N PHE A 515 3.55 6.26 -13.49
CA PHE A 515 4.56 6.24 -12.42
C PHE A 515 4.78 4.82 -11.81
N SER A 516 4.19 3.78 -12.43
CA SER A 516 4.05 2.46 -11.81
C SER A 516 4.98 1.38 -12.40
N TRP A 517 6.11 1.16 -11.73
CA TRP A 517 6.92 -0.04 -11.94
C TRP A 517 6.17 -1.34 -11.67
N THR A 518 5.14 -1.32 -10.81
CA THR A 518 4.38 -2.52 -10.47
C THR A 518 3.65 -3.08 -11.68
N ILE A 519 3.04 -2.23 -12.51
CA ILE A 519 2.39 -2.65 -13.75
C ILE A 519 3.39 -3.45 -14.61
N LEU A 520 4.58 -2.87 -14.82
CA LEU A 520 5.63 -3.45 -15.66
C LEU A 520 6.18 -4.76 -15.08
N ASN A 521 6.39 -4.80 -13.77
CA ASN A 521 6.96 -5.96 -13.08
C ASN A 521 6.00 -7.14 -12.94
N THR A 522 4.71 -6.94 -13.23
CA THR A 522 3.66 -7.95 -13.07
C THR A 522 2.82 -8.13 -14.33
N LEU A 523 3.36 -7.73 -15.48
CA LEU A 523 2.72 -7.96 -16.77
C LEU A 523 2.44 -9.45 -16.96
N VAL A 524 1.22 -9.74 -17.40
CA VAL A 524 0.82 -11.07 -17.83
C VAL A 524 0.64 -11.08 -19.35
N PRO A 525 1.04 -12.17 -20.02
CA PRO A 525 0.63 -12.38 -21.40
C PRO A 525 -0.88 -12.50 -21.44
N THR A 526 -1.51 -11.95 -22.46
CA THR A 526 -2.94 -12.23 -22.69
C THR A 526 -3.07 -13.67 -23.15
N PRO A 527 -3.95 -14.50 -22.56
CA PRO A 527 -4.22 -15.82 -23.10
C PRO A 527 -4.60 -15.65 -24.57
N LEU A 528 -3.96 -16.43 -25.44
CA LEU A 528 -4.40 -16.55 -26.83
C LEU A 528 -5.88 -16.94 -26.82
N LYS A 529 -6.67 -16.23 -27.63
CA LYS A 529 -8.12 -16.48 -27.80
C LYS A 529 -8.41 -17.93 -28.15
#